data_AF-A0A2N5M3I7-F1
#
_entry.id   AF-A0A2N5M3I7-F1
#
_cell.length_a   1.000
_cell.length_b   1.000
_cell.length_c   1.000
_cell.angle_alpha   90.00
_cell.angle_beta   90.00
_cell.angle_gamma   90.00
#
_symmetry.space_group_name_H-M   'P 1'
#
loop_
_entity.id
_entity.type
_entity.pdbx_description
1 polymer ?
#
loop_
_entity_poly.entity_id
_entity_poly.type
_entity_poly.pdbx_seq_one_letter_code
_entity_poly.pdbx_strand_id
1 'polypeptide(L)'
;MAYPKTVKLYDGKKGNVFKITALNLEGVMRRRLLDLGFVIGAKVEVVRKSPLGDPIAFRVSQTVVALRKEESTRIEGELVEYA
;
A
#
# COMPACT_ATOMS: atom_id res chain seq x y z
N MET A 1 -19.75 6.13 16.22
CA MET A 1 -18.37 5.69 15.97
C MET A 1 -18.24 5.38 14.49
N ALA A 2 -17.64 6.27 13.70
CA ALA A 2 -17.35 5.97 12.30
C ALA A 2 -16.09 5.10 12.27
N TYR A 3 -16.22 3.83 11.87
CA TYR A 3 -15.03 3.04 11.57
C TYR A 3 -14.30 3.74 10.42
N PRO A 4 -13.02 4.09 10.55
CA PRO A 4 -12.27 4.60 9.42
C PRO A 4 -12.35 3.56 8.30
N LYS A 5 -12.71 4.02 7.10
CA LYS A 5 -12.95 3.13 5.97
C LYS A 5 -11.62 2.54 5.50
N THR A 6 -11.28 1.37 6.01
CA THR A 6 -10.14 0.59 5.55
C THR A 6 -10.38 0.13 4.12
N VAL A 7 -9.39 0.36 3.25
CA VAL A 7 -9.42 -0.07 1.85
C VAL A 7 -8.10 -0.76 1.47
N LYS A 8 -8.13 -1.57 0.41
CA LYS A 8 -6.93 -2.21 -0.10
C LYS A 8 -6.07 -1.19 -0.83
N LEU A 9 -4.75 -1.32 -0.72
CA LEU A 9 -3.81 -0.46 -1.46
C LEU A 9 -4.03 -0.55 -2.98
N TYR A 10 -4.42 -1.72 -3.49
CA TYR A 10 -4.74 -1.92 -4.90
C TYR A 10 -5.85 -0.98 -5.42
N ASP A 11 -6.83 -0.64 -4.59
CA ASP A 11 -7.98 0.19 -4.96
C ASP A 11 -7.64 1.69 -4.95
N GLY A 12 -6.50 2.08 -4.36
CA GLY A 12 -6.06 3.47 -4.31
C GLY A 12 -5.76 4.05 -5.68
N LYS A 13 -6.03 5.34 -5.88
CA LYS A 13 -5.72 6.08 -7.13
C LYS A 13 -4.38 6.80 -6.99
N LYS A 14 -3.78 7.17 -8.12
CA LYS A 14 -2.56 8.00 -8.14
C LYS A 14 -2.75 9.24 -7.25
N GLY A 15 -1.78 9.53 -6.39
CA GLY A 15 -1.82 10.64 -5.43
C GLY A 15 -2.51 10.32 -4.10
N ASN A 16 -3.17 9.16 -3.96
CA ASN A 16 -3.70 8.73 -2.67
C ASN A 16 -2.57 8.34 -1.72
N VAL A 17 -2.68 8.80 -0.47
CA VAL A 17 -1.80 8.40 0.62
C VAL A 17 -2.59 7.56 1.62
N PHE A 18 -2.08 6.37 1.92
CA PHE A 18 -2.64 5.43 2.89
C PHE A 18 -1.76 5.34 4.12
N LYS A 19 -2.39 5.22 5.28
CA LYS A 19 -1.74 4.71 6.48
C LYS A 19 -2.03 3.22 6.59
N ILE A 20 -1.01 2.38 6.54
CA ILE A 20 -1.20 0.92 6.58
C ILE A 20 -1.85 0.50 7.91
N THR A 21 -2.90 -0.31 7.83
CA THR A 21 -3.61 -0.85 8.99
C THR A 21 -3.52 -2.37 9.09
N ALA A 22 -3.28 -3.08 7.99
CA ALA A 22 -3.03 -4.53 8.00
C ALA A 22 -2.12 -4.99 6.84
N LEU A 23 -1.32 -6.02 7.12
CA LEU A 23 -0.58 -6.80 6.11
C LEU A 23 -0.99 -8.26 6.21
N ASN A 24 -1.82 -8.72 5.28
CA ASN A 24 -2.31 -10.10 5.19
C ASN A 24 -1.39 -10.94 4.28
N LEU A 25 -0.08 -10.82 4.51
CA LEU A 25 1.00 -11.52 3.80
C LEU A 25 1.74 -12.44 4.76
N GLU A 26 2.29 -13.52 4.22
CA GLU A 26 3.00 -14.54 4.99
C GLU A 26 4.41 -14.80 4.42
N GLY A 27 5.23 -15.50 5.21
CA GLY A 27 6.55 -15.97 4.80
C GLY A 27 7.51 -14.87 4.34
N VAL A 28 8.29 -15.20 3.31
CA VAL A 28 9.36 -14.34 2.77
C VAL A 28 8.83 -13.00 2.27
N MET A 29 7.63 -12.98 1.69
CA MET A 29 7.05 -11.75 1.14
C MET A 29 6.75 -10.74 2.25
N ARG A 30 6.11 -11.18 3.35
CA ARG A 30 5.84 -10.32 4.50
C ARG A 30 7.13 -9.71 5.03
N ARG A 31 8.16 -10.53 5.23
CA ARG A 31 9.45 -10.07 5.75
C ARG A 31 10.08 -9.02 4.84
N ARG A 32 10.12 -9.28 3.53
CA ARG A 32 10.64 -8.32 2.54
C ARG A 32 9.89 -6.99 2.59
N LEU A 33 8.57 -7.01 2.68
CA LEU A 33 7.79 -5.77 2.77
C LEU A 33 8.05 -5.00 4.07
N LEU A 34 8.18 -5.71 5.20
CA LEU A 34 8.56 -5.10 6.47
C LEU A 34 9.95 -4.46 6.37
N ASP A 35 10.93 -5.14 5.79
CA ASP A 35 12.29 -4.64 5.57
C ASP A 35 12.31 -3.40 4.66
N LEU A 36 11.37 -3.32 3.71
CA LEU A 36 11.16 -2.16 2.82
C LEU A 36 10.38 -1.01 3.48
N GLY A 37 9.86 -1.20 4.69
CA GLY A 37 9.14 -0.18 5.45
C GLY A 37 7.62 -0.23 5.35
N PHE A 38 7.03 -1.27 4.74
CA PHE A 38 5.59 -1.50 4.81
C PHE A 38 5.23 -2.11 6.17
N VAL A 39 5.13 -1.25 7.18
CA VAL A 39 4.75 -1.61 8.55
C VAL A 39 3.42 -0.97 8.92
N ILE A 40 2.74 -1.52 9.93
CA ILE A 40 1.51 -0.93 10.45
C ILE A 40 1.79 0.51 10.89
N GLY A 41 0.96 1.45 10.43
CA GLY A 41 1.12 2.88 10.67
C GLY A 41 2.01 3.62 9.67
N ALA A 42 2.70 2.93 8.77
CA ALA A 42 3.49 3.55 7.71
C ALA A 42 2.60 4.31 6.72
N LYS A 43 3.09 5.47 6.25
CA LYS A 43 2.47 6.22 5.15
C LYS A 43 2.97 5.67 3.82
N VAL A 44 2.03 5.39 2.92
CA VAL A 44 2.29 4.85 1.59
C VAL A 44 1.52 5.65 0.55
N GLU A 45 2.23 6.20 -0.43
CA GLU A 45 1.64 6.98 -1.52
C GLU A 45 1.55 6.15 -2.80
N VAL A 46 0.42 6.22 -3.51
CA VAL A 46 0.28 5.64 -4.85
C VAL A 46 0.94 6.57 -5.87
N VAL A 47 2.14 6.20 -6.31
CA VAL A 47 2.92 6.99 -7.27
C VAL A 47 2.38 6.82 -8.68
N ARG A 48 2.12 5.57 -9.09
CA ARG A 48 1.70 5.24 -10.45
C ARG A 48 1.06 3.87 -10.52
N LYS A 49 -0.01 3.72 -11.31
CA LYS A 49 -0.47 2.42 -11.79
C LYS A 49 0.12 2.14 -13.17
N SER A 50 0.52 0.89 -13.42
CA SER A 50 0.84 0.42 -14.77
C SER A 50 -0.35 0.68 -15.72
N PRO A 51 -0.12 0.96 -17.01
CA PRO A 51 -1.19 1.12 -18.00
C PRO A 51 -2.15 -0.07 -18.07
N LEU A 52 -1.65 -1.27 -17.81
CA LEU A 52 -2.43 -2.52 -17.79
C LEU A 52 -3.04 -2.83 -16.40
N GLY A 53 -2.90 -1.92 -15.43
CA GLY A 53 -3.44 -2.06 -14.07
C GLY A 53 -2.55 -2.79 -13.06
N ASP A 54 -1.51 -3.47 -13.52
CA ASP A 54 -0.54 -4.22 -12.69
C ASP A 54 0.89 -4.08 -13.25
N PRO A 55 1.94 -3.87 -12.42
CA PRO A 55 1.92 -3.56 -10.99
C PRO A 55 1.56 -2.09 -10.67
N ILE A 56 1.40 -1.80 -9.38
CA ILE A 56 1.23 -0.44 -8.85
C ILE A 56 2.50 -0.05 -8.09
N ALA A 57 3.04 1.13 -8.42
CA ALA A 57 4.18 1.71 -7.74
C ALA A 57 3.71 2.51 -6.52
N PHE A 58 4.26 2.14 -5.37
CA PHE A 58 4.00 2.77 -4.08
C PHE A 58 5.28 3.40 -3.54
N ARG A 59 5.18 4.61 -2.99
CA ARG A 59 6.28 5.23 -2.24
C ARG A 59 6.05 4.96 -0.77
N VAL A 60 7.05 4.35 -0.13
CA VAL A 60 7.10 4.12 1.30
C VAL A 60 8.43 4.64 1.82
N SER A 61 8.40 5.46 2.87
CA SER A 61 9.59 6.17 3.35
C SER A 61 10.29 6.94 2.21
N GLN A 62 11.52 6.56 1.83
CA GLN A 62 12.32 7.19 0.77
C GLN A 62 12.47 6.31 -0.47
N THR A 63 11.70 5.23 -0.58
CA THR A 63 11.84 4.22 -1.63
C THR A 63 10.54 4.03 -2.38
N VAL A 64 10.64 3.77 -3.70
CA VAL A 64 9.50 3.37 -4.53
C VAL A 64 9.56 1.87 -4.76
N VAL A 65 8.48 1.18 -4.41
CA VAL A 65 8.33 -0.27 -4.52
C VAL A 65 7.13 -0.56 -5.42
N ALA A 66 7.35 -1.35 -6.47
CA ALA A 66 6.27 -1.86 -7.31
C ALA A 66 5.69 -3.13 -6.68
N LEU A 67 4.41 -3.10 -6.33
CA LEU A 67 3.68 -4.26 -5.85
C LEU A 67 2.70 -4.74 -6.91
N ARG A 68 2.69 -6.05 -7.15
CA ARG A 68 1.69 -6.70 -7.99
C ARG A 68 0.31 -6.65 -7.35
N LYS A 69 -0.71 -6.94 -8.14
CA LYS A 69 -2.11 -7.02 -7.70
C LYS A 69 -2.27 -8.03 -6.57
N GLU A 70 -1.63 -9.19 -6.65
CA GLU A 70 -1.67 -10.23 -5.62
C GLU A 70 -1.06 -9.78 -4.28
N GLU A 71 -0.10 -8.86 -4.31
CA GLU A 71 0.56 -8.31 -3.11
C GLU A 71 -0.26 -7.14 -2.55
N SER A 72 -0.58 -6.16 -3.39
CA SER A 72 -1.30 -4.92 -3.00
C SER A 72 -2.76 -5.15 -2.61
N THR A 73 -3.39 -6.25 -3.02
CA THR A 73 -4.74 -6.66 -2.57
C THR A 73 -4.73 -7.21 -1.14
N ARG A 74 -3.55 -7.65 -0.66
CA ARG A 74 -3.36 -8.21 0.70
C ARG A 74 -2.85 -7.18 1.71
N ILE A 75 -2.72 -5.91 1.30
CA ILE A 75 -2.34 -4.81 2.20
C ILE A 75 -3.51 -3.86 2.28
N GLU A 76 -3.85 -3.49 3.50
CA GLU A 76 -4.96 -2.61 3.82
C GLU A 76 -4.45 -1.33 4.48
N GLY A 77 -5.12 -0.22 4.20
CA GLY A 77 -4.81 1.06 4.79
C GLY A 77 -6.00 2.01 4.81
N GLU A 78 -5.88 3.00 5.67
CA GLU A 78 -6.82 4.11 5.77
C GLU A 78 -6.31 5.25 4.89
N LEU A 79 -7.19 5.82 4.07
CA LEU A 79 -6.85 7.01 3.28
C LEU A 79 -6.65 8.19 4.23
N VAL A 80 -5.47 8.79 4.23
CA VAL A 80 -5.11 9.88 5.15
C VAL A 80 -5.00 11.24 4.47
N GLU A 81 -4.73 11.32 3.16
CA GLU A 81 -4.64 12.59 2.45
C GLU A 81 -4.68 12.42 0.91
N TYR A 82 -5.12 13.48 0.22
CA TYR A 82 -4.86 13.72 -1.20
C TYR A 82 -3.73 14.75 -1.27
N ALA A 83 -2.55 14.33 -1.75
CA ALA A 83 -1.51 15.26 -2.17
C ALA A 83 -1.82 15.83 -3.56
#